data_AF-A0A6G2K7S4-F1
#
_entry.id   AF-A0A6G2K7S4-F1
#
_cell.length_a   1.000
_cell.length_b   1.000
_cell.length_c   1.000
_cell.angle_alpha   90.00
_cell.angle_beta   90.00
_cell.angle_gamma   90.00
#
_symmetry.space_group_name_H-M   'P 1'
#
loop_
_entity.id
_entity.type
_entity.pdbx_description
1 polymer ?
#
loop_
_entity_poly.entity_id
_entity_poly.type
_entity_poly.pdbx_seq_one_letter_code
_entity_poly.pdbx_strand_id
1 'polypeptide(L)'
;MVQVSTIEDISRESERVSRALYGDISNFRVNVHYQIPEKGPRVGWDVQVNFMLNGLKYTVDLEILENDGQVTNARLIDTMEPL
;
A
#
# COMPACT_ATOMS: atom_id res chain seq x y z
N MET A 1 -14.96 6.87 8.40
CA MET A 1 -14.33 6.67 7.08
C MET A 1 -13.07 7.51 7.07
N VAL A 2 -11.94 6.95 6.64
CA VAL A 2 -10.66 7.66 6.60
C VAL A 2 -10.44 8.10 5.17
N GLN A 3 -10.45 9.40 4.93
CA GLN A 3 -10.09 9.93 3.61
C GLN A 3 -8.58 9.74 3.41
N VAL A 4 -8.18 9.32 2.21
CA VAL A 4 -6.78 9.08 1.83
C VAL A 4 -6.40 10.05 0.74
N SER A 5 -5.90 11.24 1.09
CA SER A 5 -5.65 12.30 0.11
C SER A 5 -4.20 12.77 0.08
N THR A 6 -3.40 12.48 1.12
CA THR A 6 -1.98 12.84 1.18
C THR A 6 -1.06 11.61 1.16
N ILE A 7 0.25 11.85 0.98
CA ILE A 7 1.26 10.79 1.03
C ILE A 7 1.30 10.15 2.44
N GLU A 8 1.09 10.94 3.49
CA GLU A 8 1.01 10.45 4.86
C GLU A 8 -0.21 9.54 5.07
N ASP A 9 -1.36 9.88 4.48
CA ASP A 9 -2.54 9.01 4.51
C ASP A 9 -2.28 7.70 3.76
N ILE A 10 -1.68 7.79 2.56
CA ILE A 10 -1.30 6.61 1.77
C ILE A 10 -0.39 5.70 2.60
N SER A 11 0.65 6.25 3.24
CA SER A 11 1.57 5.46 4.06
C SER A 11 0.87 4.81 5.24
N ARG A 12 0.03 5.57 5.96
CA ARG A 12 -0.70 5.08 7.14
C ARG A 12 -1.67 3.97 6.78
N GLU A 13 -2.51 4.17 5.76
CA GLU A 13 -3.50 3.18 5.35
C GLU A 13 -2.87 1.95 4.71
N SER A 14 -1.83 2.14 3.90
CA SER A 14 -1.10 1.01 3.32
C SER A 14 -0.42 0.17 4.39
N GLU A 15 0.22 0.78 5.40
CA GLU A 15 0.82 0.04 6.50
C GLU A 15 -0.24 -0.70 7.33
N ARG A 16 -1.37 -0.04 7.64
CA ARG A 16 -2.49 -0.66 8.36
C ARG A 16 -3.00 -1.90 7.63
N VAL A 17 -3.18 -1.80 6.32
CA VAL A 17 -3.67 -2.90 5.47
C VAL A 17 -2.64 -4.01 5.38
N SER A 18 -1.37 -3.69 5.15
CA SER A 18 -0.30 -4.70 5.13
C SER A 18 -0.21 -5.44 6.46
N ARG A 19 -0.32 -4.75 7.61
CA ARG A 19 -0.37 -5.38 8.93
C ARG A 19 -1.60 -6.28 9.11
N ALA A 20 -2.76 -5.86 8.61
CA ALA A 20 -3.98 -6.65 8.69
C ALA A 20 -3.90 -7.93 7.85
N LEU A 21 -3.26 -7.88 6.69
CA LEU A 21 -3.14 -9.01 5.76
C LEU A 21 -2.00 -9.97 6.12
N TYR A 22 -0.86 -9.44 6.59
CA TYR A 22 0.39 -10.20 6.74
C TYR A 22 0.85 -10.35 8.20
N GLY A 23 0.25 -9.63 9.15
CA GLY A 23 0.61 -9.68 10.56
C GLY A 23 1.75 -8.72 10.92
N ASP A 24 2.71 -9.20 11.71
CA ASP A 24 3.79 -8.38 12.24
C ASP A 24 4.88 -8.10 11.20
N ILE A 25 4.63 -7.08 10.37
CA ILE A 25 5.58 -6.60 9.37
C ILE A 25 6.53 -5.55 9.97
N SER A 26 7.74 -5.47 9.42
CA SER A 26 8.74 -4.45 9.79
C SER A 26 9.33 -3.76 8.56
N ASN A 27 10.09 -2.69 8.75
CA ASN A 27 10.73 -1.91 7.68
C ASN A 27 9.77 -1.52 6.54
N PHE A 28 8.54 -1.15 6.89
CA PHE A 28 7.52 -0.75 5.93
C PHE A 28 7.93 0.51 5.16
N ARG A 29 7.68 0.52 3.86
CA ARG A 29 7.93 1.67 2.98
C ARG A 29 6.98 1.70 1.80
N VAL A 30 6.44 2.87 1.48
CA VAL A 30 5.81 3.13 0.17
C VAL A 30 6.92 3.32 -0.88
N ASN A 31 6.90 2.52 -1.93
CA ASN A 31 7.88 2.60 -3.03
C ASN A 31 7.44 3.63 -4.07
N VAL A 32 6.21 3.47 -4.55
CA VAL A 32 5.58 4.29 -5.58
C VAL A 32 4.10 4.42 -5.29
N HIS A 33 3.51 5.53 -5.74
CA HIS A 33 2.08 5.75 -5.72
C HIS A 33 1.66 6.54 -6.95
N TYR A 34 0.50 6.20 -7.51
CA TYR A 34 -0.11 6.87 -8.65
C TYR A 34 -1.57 7.14 -8.36
N GLN A 35 -2.08 8.25 -8.89
CA GLN A 35 -3.51 8.54 -8.80
C GLN A 35 -4.32 7.68 -9.78
N ILE A 36 -5.52 7.28 -9.35
CA ILE A 36 -6.52 6.62 -10.18
C ILE A 36 -7.70 7.59 -10.35
N PRO A 37 -8.15 7.91 -11.58
CA PRO A 37 -7.42 7.73 -12.84
C PRO A 37 -6.16 8.60 -12.90
N GLU A 38 -5.21 8.25 -13.77
CA GLU A 38 -3.93 8.99 -13.94
C GLU A 38 -4.15 10.47 -14.31
N LYS A 39 -5.27 10.78 -14.98
CA LYS A 39 -5.65 12.13 -15.38
C LYS A 39 -7.11 12.41 -15.03
N GLY A 40 -7.38 13.61 -14.54
CA GLY A 40 -8.71 14.05 -14.13
C GLY A 40 -8.91 13.98 -12.61
N PRO A 41 -10.16 14.06 -12.14
CA PRO A 41 -10.47 13.98 -10.71
C PRO A 41 -10.06 12.62 -10.16
N ARG A 42 -9.14 12.62 -9.20
CA ARG A 42 -8.68 11.41 -8.51
C ARG A 42 -9.82 10.82 -7.68
N VAL A 43 -9.94 9.50 -7.74
CA VAL A 43 -10.90 8.68 -6.97
C VAL A 43 -10.19 7.67 -6.07
N GLY A 44 -8.89 7.46 -6.26
CA GLY A 44 -8.10 6.55 -5.45
C GLY A 44 -6.62 6.55 -5.83
N TRP A 45 -5.92 5.56 -5.31
CA TRP A 45 -4.49 5.40 -5.41
C TRP A 45 -4.12 3.98 -5.79
N ASP A 46 -3.19 3.85 -6.73
CA ASP A 46 -2.41 2.62 -6.96
C ASP A 46 -1.09 2.79 -6.21
N VAL A 47 -0.80 1.89 -5.27
CA VAL A 47 0.30 2.03 -4.31
C VAL A 47 1.08 0.74 -4.25
N GLN A 48 2.39 0.82 -4.47
CA GLN A 48 3.30 -0.29 -4.19
C GLN A 48 4.03 -0.06 -2.89
N VAL A 49 4.08 -1.09 -2.05
CA VAL A 49 4.77 -1.07 -0.76
C VAL A 49 5.78 -2.20 -0.66
N ASN A 50 6.82 -1.95 0.13
CA ASN A 50 7.74 -2.97 0.62
C ASN A 50 7.61 -3.11 2.13
N PHE A 51 7.78 -4.33 2.62
CA PHE A 51 7.99 -4.60 4.04
C PHE A 51 8.76 -5.91 4.23
N MET A 52 9.29 -6.11 5.43
CA MET A 52 9.95 -7.33 5.86
C MET A 52 8.97 -8.20 6.65
N LEU A 53 8.95 -9.49 6.34
CA LEU A 53 8.23 -10.52 7.08
C LEU A 53 9.05 -11.81 7.06
N ASN A 54 9.31 -12.39 8.23
CA ASN A 54 10.08 -13.64 8.39
C ASN A 54 11.43 -13.65 7.65
N GLY A 55 12.14 -12.51 7.66
CA GLY A 55 13.44 -12.36 7.01
C GLY A 55 13.38 -12.13 5.49
N LEU A 56 12.20 -12.18 4.88
CA LEU A 56 11.99 -11.93 3.45
C LEU A 56 11.44 -10.54 3.22
N LYS A 57 11.83 -9.92 2.11
CA LYS A 57 11.27 -8.66 1.64
C LYS A 57 10.09 -8.96 0.70
N TYR A 58 8.94 -8.41 1.04
CA TYR A 58 7.71 -8.51 0.25
C TYR A 58 7.48 -7.22 -0.52
N THR A 59 7.04 -7.34 -1.77
CA THR A 59 6.55 -6.22 -2.60
C THR A 59 5.06 -6.45 -2.88
N VAL A 60 4.21 -5.51 -2.49
CA VAL A 60 2.75 -5.65 -2.59
C VAL A 60 2.17 -4.40 -3.27
N ASP A 61 1.28 -4.61 -4.25
CA ASP A 61 0.48 -3.55 -4.87
C ASP A 61 -0.90 -3.49 -4.19
N LEU A 62 -1.38 -2.27 -3.95
CA LEU A 62 -2.65 -1.96 -3.30
C LEU A 62 -3.41 -0.93 -4.15
N GLU A 63 -4.71 -1.11 -4.31
CA GLU A 63 -5.61 -0.05 -4.80
C GLU A 63 -6.47 0.44 -3.64
N ILE A 64 -6.42 1.75 -3.35
CA ILE A 64 -7.05 2.38 -2.19
C ILE A 64 -7.98 3.49 -2.68
N LEU A 65 -9.27 3.43 -2.34
CA LEU A 65 -10.22 4.51 -2.64
C LEU A 65 -9.95 5.74 -1.76
N GLU A 66 -9.95 6.93 -2.36
CA GLU A 66 -9.61 8.18 -1.65
C GLU A 66 -10.69 8.59 -0.65
N ASN A 67 -11.97 8.34 -0.96
CA ASN A 67 -13.10 8.81 -0.17
C ASN A 67 -13.22 8.13 1.20
N ASP A 68 -12.85 6.86 1.32
CA ASP A 68 -13.07 6.09 2.55
C ASP A 68 -11.91 5.16 2.96
N GLY A 69 -10.85 5.08 2.15
CA GLY A 69 -9.69 4.24 2.40
C GLY A 69 -9.95 2.76 2.17
N GLN A 70 -11.06 2.41 1.51
CA GLN A 70 -11.34 1.03 1.14
C GLN A 70 -10.26 0.52 0.17
N VAL A 71 -9.70 -0.65 0.50
CA VAL A 71 -8.81 -1.36 -0.41
C VAL A 71 -9.63 -2.23 -1.34
N THR A 72 -9.59 -1.92 -2.63
CA THR A 72 -10.33 -2.66 -3.68
C THR A 72 -9.50 -3.77 -4.31
N ASN A 73 -8.18 -3.67 -4.21
CA ASN A 73 -7.24 -4.66 -4.70
C ASN A 73 -6.01 -4.73 -3.77
N ALA A 74 -5.53 -5.94 -3.53
CA ALA A 74 -4.28 -6.18 -2.81
C ALA A 74 -3.60 -7.40 -3.41
N ARG A 75 -2.41 -7.21 -3.98
CA ARG A 75 -1.71 -8.25 -4.75
C ARG A 75 -0.24 -8.33 -4.35
N LEU A 76 0.20 -9.53 -3.96
CA LEU A 76 1.62 -9.83 -3.84
C LEU A 76 2.28 -9.81 -5.23
N ILE A 77 3.32 -9.00 -5.40
CA ILE A 77 4.09 -8.89 -6.64
C ILE A 77 5.34 -9.76 -6.58
N ASP A 78 6.07 -9.69 -5.46
CA ASP A 78 7.35 -10.39 -5.31
C ASP A 78 7.70 -10.69 -3.85
N THR A 79 8.58 -11.66 -3.65
CA THR A 79 9.21 -11.98 -2.37
C THR A 79 10.67 -12.36 -2.59
N MET A 80 11.59 -11.66 -1.92
CA MET A 80 13.03 -11.86 -2.09
C MET A 80 13.77 -11.99 -0.77
N GLU A 81 14.84 -12.78 -0.75
CA GLU A 81 15.84 -12.76 0.32
C GLU A 81 16.69 -11.48 0.17
N PRO A 82 16.81 -10.64 1.22
CA PRO A 82 17.72 -9.51 1.21
C PRO A 82 19.18 -9.99 1.11
N LEU A 83 20.00 -9.26 0.33
CA LEU A 83 21.45 -9.48 0.22
C LEU A 83 22.22 -8.97 1.45
#